data_AF-A0A936MQS4-F1
#
_entry.id   AF-A0A936MQS4-F1
#
_cell.length_a   1.000
_cell.length_b   1.000
_cell.length_c   1.000
_cell.angle_alpha   90.00
_cell.angle_beta   90.00
_cell.angle_gamma   90.00
#
_symmetry.space_group_name_H-M   'P 1'
#
loop_
_entity.id
_entity.type
_entity.pdbx_description
1 polymer ?
#
loop_
_entity_poly.entity_id
_entity_poly.type
_entity_poly.pdbx_seq_one_letter_code
_entity_poly.pdbx_strand_id
1 'polypeptide(L)'
;MKINAHRLVSELFVASIVGALGCQSSATNPKLEPPALPAWIVDRGAIETMHESAPLLVDTQQAKTVPNEMAAAAQEPATPAWPEGPKSKMLPSGLYNPMPGGVISGYRADTGLDVMGIKMPVHAIASGFIDYAETGHTLWTGPRDTANCVRIELDEPIAYRGRKITHVYYAHLSKLVHVQPEGQSPRTRVEAGDLLGVSGVANGSWHLHLGFLLDGEVEQYRGTFLYEDEIRDVMGGYRNGNRLPKE
;
A
#
# COMPACT_ATOMS: atom_id res chain seq x y z
N MET A 1 -4.86 31.64 -55.78
CA MET A 1 -5.54 31.00 -56.92
C MET A 1 -6.00 29.63 -56.43
N LYS A 2 -7.07 29.51 -55.64
CA LYS A 2 -8.53 29.44 -55.94
C LYS A 2 -8.97 28.17 -56.73
N ILE A 3 -9.96 27.48 -56.13
CA ILE A 3 -10.96 26.51 -56.66
C ILE A 3 -10.57 25.02 -56.47
N ASN A 4 -11.10 24.30 -55.46
CA ASN A 4 -12.44 23.68 -55.24
C ASN A 4 -12.65 22.34 -56.00
N ALA A 5 -13.11 21.31 -55.30
CA ALA A 5 -14.52 20.82 -55.33
C ALA A 5 -14.68 19.30 -55.08
N HIS A 6 -15.43 19.00 -54.01
CA HIS A 6 -16.48 17.98 -53.83
C HIS A 6 -16.68 16.81 -54.83
N ARG A 7 -16.82 15.59 -54.28
CA ARG A 7 -17.97 14.65 -54.50
C ARG A 7 -17.92 13.52 -53.44
N LEU A 8 -18.86 13.30 -52.50
CA LEU A 8 -20.29 12.91 -52.50
C LEU A 8 -20.59 11.43 -52.82
N VAL A 9 -21.49 10.86 -51.98
CA VAL A 9 -22.35 9.64 -52.07
C VAL A 9 -21.65 8.28 -51.88
N SER A 10 -22.14 7.25 -51.15
CA SER A 10 -23.49 6.81 -50.72
C SER A 10 -23.36 5.88 -49.48
N GLU A 11 -24.15 6.01 -48.41
CA GLU A 11 -25.45 5.37 -48.10
C GLU A 11 -25.57 3.82 -48.12
N LEU A 12 -26.09 3.35 -46.97
CA LEU A 12 -26.98 2.20 -46.70
C LEU A 12 -26.49 0.75 -46.92
N PHE A 13 -26.42 -0.01 -45.81
CA PHE A 13 -27.20 -1.24 -45.69
C PHE A 13 -27.67 -1.47 -44.24
N VAL A 14 -28.98 -1.55 -44.10
CA VAL A 14 -29.73 -2.01 -42.92
C VAL A 14 -29.82 -3.53 -43.00
N ALA A 15 -29.54 -4.22 -41.91
CA ALA A 15 -30.11 -5.55 -41.65
C ALA A 15 -30.22 -5.80 -40.14
N SER A 16 -31.44 -5.65 -39.65
CA SER A 16 -31.91 -6.12 -38.36
C SER A 16 -31.73 -7.64 -38.22
N ILE A 17 -31.21 -8.09 -37.09
CA ILE A 17 -31.46 -9.45 -36.59
C ILE A 17 -32.11 -9.33 -35.23
N VAL A 18 -33.42 -9.54 -35.24
CA VAL A 18 -34.24 -9.87 -34.07
C VAL A 18 -34.05 -11.36 -33.81
N GLY A 19 -33.49 -11.70 -32.66
CA GLY A 19 -33.38 -13.07 -32.16
C GLY A 19 -33.79 -13.11 -30.69
N ALA A 20 -35.07 -13.38 -30.46
CA ALA A 20 -35.60 -13.73 -29.15
C ALA A 20 -35.38 -15.22 -28.88
N LEU A 21 -34.93 -15.56 -27.68
CA LEU A 21 -35.02 -16.83 -26.91
C LEU A 21 -34.03 -16.61 -25.74
N GLY A 22 -34.45 -16.31 -24.52
CA GLY A 22 -35.28 -17.17 -23.68
C GLY A 22 -34.37 -18.00 -22.76
N CYS A 23 -33.97 -17.45 -21.62
CA CYS A 23 -33.58 -18.22 -20.42
C CYS A 23 -33.58 -17.30 -19.19
N GLN A 24 -34.73 -17.25 -18.51
CA GLN A 24 -34.81 -16.80 -17.13
C GLN A 24 -34.14 -17.85 -16.25
N SER A 25 -33.06 -17.48 -15.57
CA SER A 25 -32.53 -18.24 -14.43
C SER A 25 -32.53 -17.31 -13.22
N SER A 26 -33.65 -17.28 -12.51
CA SER A 26 -33.77 -16.75 -11.17
C SER A 26 -33.09 -17.74 -10.20
N ALA A 27 -31.77 -17.64 -10.09
CA ALA A 27 -31.04 -18.21 -8.95
C ALA A 27 -31.17 -17.25 -7.77
N THR A 28 -32.02 -17.61 -6.81
CA THR A 28 -32.05 -17.02 -5.47
C THR A 28 -30.68 -17.19 -4.83
N ASN A 29 -29.94 -16.09 -4.66
CA ASN A 29 -28.75 -16.06 -3.81
C ASN A 29 -29.18 -16.38 -2.38
N PRO A 30 -28.70 -17.47 -1.75
CA PRO A 30 -28.85 -17.62 -0.32
C PRO A 30 -28.12 -16.46 0.36
N LYS A 31 -28.84 -15.78 1.25
CA LYS A 31 -28.32 -14.73 2.13
C LYS A 31 -27.20 -15.34 2.97
N LEU A 32 -25.95 -15.17 2.56
CA LEU A 32 -24.77 -15.49 3.37
C LEU A 32 -24.78 -14.51 4.55
N GLU A 33 -25.17 -15.01 5.72
CA GLU A 33 -25.01 -14.27 6.96
C GLU A 33 -23.51 -14.13 7.25
N PRO A 34 -23.04 -12.92 7.62
CA PRO A 34 -21.65 -12.74 8.02
C PRO A 34 -21.36 -13.60 9.26
N PRO A 35 -20.15 -14.18 9.37
CA PRO A 35 -19.77 -14.91 10.57
C PRO A 35 -19.85 -13.99 11.79
N ALA A 36 -20.45 -14.50 12.86
CA ALA A 36 -20.50 -13.81 14.15
C ALA A 36 -19.08 -13.49 14.62
N LEU A 37 -18.83 -12.23 14.95
CA LEU A 37 -17.58 -11.80 15.59
C LEU A 37 -17.46 -12.51 16.95
N PRO A 38 -16.27 -13.02 17.32
CA PRO A 38 -16.06 -13.67 18.61
C PRO A 38 -16.22 -12.66 19.77
N ALA A 39 -16.89 -13.10 20.84
CA ALA A 39 -17.39 -12.31 21.95
C ALA A 39 -16.33 -11.81 22.96
N TRP A 40 -15.10 -11.52 22.55
CA TRP A 40 -14.04 -11.03 23.47
C TRP A 40 -13.75 -9.53 23.37
N ILE A 41 -14.55 -8.75 22.63
CA ILE A 41 -14.53 -7.28 22.71
C ILE A 41 -15.57 -6.81 23.73
N VAL A 42 -15.33 -7.10 25.01
CA VAL A 42 -15.94 -6.40 26.14
C VAL A 42 -14.94 -6.42 27.30
N ASP A 43 -14.05 -5.44 27.36
CA ASP A 43 -13.77 -4.76 28.63
C ASP A 43 -12.96 -3.48 28.40
N ARG A 44 -13.61 -2.32 28.50
CA ARG A 44 -12.97 -1.04 28.80
C ARG A 44 -13.57 -0.58 30.12
N GLY A 45 -12.90 -0.93 31.20
CA GLY A 45 -13.25 -0.51 32.55
C GLY A 45 -12.06 0.20 33.21
N ALA A 46 -12.39 1.34 33.83
CA ALA A 46 -11.64 2.05 34.88
C ALA A 46 -10.45 2.93 34.47
N ILE A 47 -10.76 4.19 34.17
CA ILE A 47 -9.90 5.34 34.49
C ILE A 47 -10.14 5.65 35.96
N GLU A 48 -9.20 5.31 36.84
CA GLU A 48 -9.13 5.82 38.21
C GLU A 48 -8.24 7.06 38.24
N THR A 49 -8.89 8.21 38.42
CA THR A 49 -8.31 9.40 39.04
C THR A 49 -8.01 9.13 40.51
N MET A 50 -6.84 9.54 41.00
CA MET A 50 -6.57 10.29 42.25
C MET A 50 -5.08 10.11 42.63
N HIS A 51 -4.28 11.19 42.64
CA HIS A 51 -3.75 11.75 43.88
C HIS A 51 -2.84 12.97 43.67
N GLU A 52 -3.07 13.90 44.56
CA GLU A 52 -2.58 15.26 44.74
C GLU A 52 -1.26 15.35 45.53
N SER A 53 -0.54 16.47 45.36
CA SER A 53 0.47 17.08 46.26
C SER A 53 1.84 16.40 46.41
N ALA A 54 3.02 17.06 46.51
CA ALA A 54 3.44 18.45 46.74
C ALA A 54 5.00 18.52 46.54
N PRO A 55 5.67 19.70 46.60
CA PRO A 55 6.98 19.98 46.01
C PRO A 55 8.17 19.84 46.98
N LEU A 56 9.42 19.92 46.49
CA LEU A 56 10.52 20.78 47.01
C LEU A 56 11.94 20.44 46.48
N LEU A 57 12.75 21.51 46.37
CA LEU A 57 14.23 21.60 46.40
C LEU A 57 15.00 21.17 45.13
N VAL A 58 15.41 22.10 44.24
CA VAL A 58 16.59 23.01 44.33
C VAL A 58 17.90 22.27 44.56
N ASP A 59 18.69 22.10 43.50
CA ASP A 59 20.13 22.34 43.59
C ASP A 59 20.65 22.95 42.27
N THR A 60 21.19 24.15 42.38
CA THR A 60 21.69 24.97 41.26
C THR A 60 23.19 24.86 41.25
N GLN A 61 23.74 23.88 40.53
CA GLN A 61 25.18 23.76 40.34
C GLN A 61 25.64 24.47 39.07
N GLN A 62 26.21 25.64 39.31
CA GLN A 62 27.26 26.36 38.58
C GLN A 62 27.67 25.78 37.21
N ALA A 63 27.26 26.51 36.17
CA ALA A 63 27.86 26.43 34.84
C ALA A 63 29.32 26.91 34.89
N LYS A 64 30.25 25.99 34.62
CA LYS A 64 31.65 26.27 34.32
C LYS A 64 31.76 26.43 32.81
N THR A 65 31.88 27.67 32.33
CA THR A 65 32.13 27.98 30.93
C THR A 65 33.56 27.55 30.55
N VAL A 66 33.64 26.46 29.78
CA VAL A 66 34.87 26.02 29.13
C VAL A 66 34.91 26.66 27.73
N PRO A 67 36.03 27.29 27.31
CA PRO A 67 36.11 27.98 26.04
C PRO A 67 36.18 27.02 24.85
N ASN A 68 35.15 27.13 23.99
CA ASN A 68 35.20 27.10 22.54
C ASN A 68 36.26 26.17 21.90
N GLU A 69 36.02 24.87 22.00
CA GLU A 69 36.70 23.86 21.19
C GLU A 69 36.03 23.83 19.80
N MET A 70 36.88 23.88 18.78
CA MET A 70 36.56 24.07 17.37
C MET A 70 35.31 23.30 16.94
N ALA A 71 34.32 24.02 16.42
CA ALA A 71 33.20 23.45 15.68
C ALA A 71 33.72 22.73 14.44
N ALA A 72 34.15 21.47 14.61
CA ALA A 72 34.17 20.49 13.56
C ALA A 72 32.73 20.46 13.01
N ALA A 73 32.57 20.83 11.74
CA ALA A 73 31.31 20.67 11.05
C ALA A 73 30.87 19.23 11.26
N ALA A 74 29.83 19.03 12.08
CA ALA A 74 29.24 17.73 12.30
C ALA A 74 28.81 17.24 10.92
N GLN A 75 29.54 16.26 10.37
CA GLN A 75 29.08 15.55 9.19
C GLN A 75 27.75 14.94 9.58
N GLU A 76 26.66 15.43 8.99
CA GLU A 76 25.35 14.82 9.17
C GLU A 76 25.52 13.33 8.86
N PRO A 77 25.05 12.43 9.75
CA PRO A 77 25.17 11.00 9.52
C PRO A 77 24.52 10.68 8.17
N ALA A 78 25.28 10.00 7.31
CA ALA A 78 24.79 9.63 5.99
C ALA A 78 23.49 8.85 6.11
N THR A 79 22.46 9.28 5.37
CA THR A 79 21.16 8.60 5.34
C THR A 79 21.36 7.14 4.93
N PRO A 80 20.84 6.16 5.68
CA PRO A 80 20.92 4.77 5.31
C PRO A 80 20.24 4.57 3.95
N ALA A 81 20.96 3.92 3.04
CA ALA A 81 20.49 3.61 1.71
C ALA A 81 19.86 2.21 1.69
N TRP A 82 18.74 2.06 0.99
CA TRP A 82 18.16 0.74 0.72
C TRP A 82 19.14 -0.10 -0.12
N PRO A 83 19.23 -1.43 0.10
CA PRO A 83 20.15 -2.26 -0.67
C PRO A 83 19.88 -2.21 -2.17
N GLU A 84 20.95 -2.04 -2.96
CA GLU A 84 20.84 -2.09 -4.42
C GLU A 84 20.39 -3.47 -4.90
N GLY A 85 19.52 -3.49 -5.91
CA GLY A 85 18.95 -4.72 -6.44
C GLY A 85 18.31 -4.52 -7.81
N PRO A 86 17.77 -5.62 -8.40
CA PRO A 86 16.99 -5.51 -9.61
C PRO A 86 15.77 -4.61 -9.38
N LYS A 87 15.56 -3.66 -10.30
CA LYS A 87 14.39 -2.79 -10.28
C LYS A 87 13.28 -3.31 -11.19
N SER A 88 12.03 -3.16 -10.77
CA SER A 88 10.89 -3.40 -11.65
C SER A 88 10.71 -2.28 -12.68
N LYS A 89 9.93 -2.53 -13.74
CA LYS A 89 9.60 -1.49 -14.72
C LYS A 89 8.39 -0.66 -14.30
N MET A 90 8.31 0.52 -14.91
CA MET A 90 7.18 1.42 -14.79
C MET A 90 5.96 0.86 -15.55
N LEU A 91 4.81 0.93 -14.91
CA LEU A 91 3.49 0.67 -15.45
C LEU A 91 3.02 1.87 -16.30
N PRO A 92 2.02 1.69 -17.19
CA PRO A 92 1.46 2.79 -17.96
C PRO A 92 0.90 3.96 -17.12
N SER A 93 0.58 3.73 -15.85
CA SER A 93 0.15 4.77 -14.91
C SER A 93 1.28 5.71 -14.45
N GLY A 94 2.53 5.40 -14.74
CA GLY A 94 3.71 6.10 -14.22
C GLY A 94 4.22 5.55 -12.89
N LEU A 95 3.48 4.64 -12.25
CA LEU A 95 3.91 3.91 -11.06
C LEU A 95 4.78 2.70 -11.42
N TYR A 96 5.53 2.15 -10.47
CA TYR A 96 6.35 0.97 -10.70
C TYR A 96 5.59 -0.33 -10.44
N ASN A 97 5.96 -1.39 -11.14
CA ASN A 97 5.30 -2.68 -11.05
C ASN A 97 5.61 -3.34 -9.68
N PRO A 98 4.62 -3.50 -8.78
CA PRO A 98 4.89 -3.96 -7.43
C PRO A 98 5.18 -5.46 -7.37
N MET A 99 4.75 -6.24 -8.37
CA MET A 99 5.00 -7.68 -8.41
C MET A 99 4.96 -8.21 -9.86
N PRO A 100 6.05 -8.04 -10.65
CA PRO A 100 6.06 -8.33 -12.08
C PRO A 100 5.61 -9.74 -12.44
N GLY A 101 4.61 -9.86 -13.31
CA GLY A 101 3.99 -11.12 -13.72
C GLY A 101 2.87 -11.63 -12.79
N GLY A 102 2.61 -10.94 -11.67
CA GLY A 102 1.53 -11.26 -10.74
C GLY A 102 0.14 -11.07 -11.35
N VAL A 103 -0.88 -11.68 -10.75
CA VAL A 103 -2.28 -11.58 -11.21
C VAL A 103 -3.09 -10.75 -10.23
N ILE A 104 -3.68 -9.66 -10.71
CA ILE A 104 -4.59 -8.80 -9.96
C ILE A 104 -5.78 -9.63 -9.46
N SER A 105 -6.04 -9.57 -8.16
CA SER A 105 -7.13 -10.23 -7.46
C SER A 105 -7.57 -9.36 -6.28
N GLY A 106 -8.63 -9.75 -5.60
CA GLY A 106 -9.04 -9.11 -4.36
C GLY A 106 -10.54 -9.09 -4.21
N TYR A 107 -10.97 -8.85 -2.98
CA TYR A 107 -12.37 -8.70 -2.63
C TYR A 107 -12.68 -7.24 -2.34
N ARG A 108 -13.85 -6.78 -2.76
CA ARG A 108 -14.22 -5.35 -2.66
C ARG A 108 -14.21 -4.81 -1.22
N ALA A 109 -14.36 -5.67 -0.23
CA ALA A 109 -14.32 -5.28 1.19
C ALA A 109 -12.91 -5.26 1.78
N ASP A 110 -11.89 -5.66 1.02
CA ASP A 110 -10.51 -5.67 1.49
C ASP A 110 -9.99 -4.23 1.59
N THR A 111 -9.09 -4.01 2.55
CA THR A 111 -8.45 -2.71 2.81
C THR A 111 -7.27 -2.45 1.86
N GLY A 112 -7.32 -3.05 0.68
CA GLY A 112 -6.26 -3.02 -0.31
C GLY A 112 -6.57 -3.88 -1.53
N LEU A 113 -5.53 -4.14 -2.31
CA LEU A 113 -5.55 -4.94 -3.54
C LEU A 113 -4.63 -6.14 -3.37
N ASP A 114 -5.08 -7.32 -3.80
CA ASP A 114 -4.22 -8.50 -3.83
C ASP A 114 -3.59 -8.69 -5.20
N VAL A 115 -2.32 -9.08 -5.22
CA VAL A 115 -1.65 -9.55 -6.42
C VAL A 115 -1.18 -10.97 -6.17
N MET A 116 -1.82 -11.93 -6.84
CA MET A 116 -1.57 -13.36 -6.69
C MET A 116 -0.27 -13.77 -7.36
N GLY A 117 0.50 -14.62 -6.69
CA GLY A 117 1.79 -15.07 -7.18
C GLY A 117 2.61 -15.83 -6.15
N ILE A 118 3.14 -16.99 -6.55
CA ILE A 118 3.94 -17.86 -5.67
C ILE A 118 5.39 -17.35 -5.62
N LYS A 119 5.83 -16.93 -4.43
CA LYS A 119 7.23 -16.53 -4.15
C LYS A 119 7.78 -15.52 -5.15
N MET A 120 6.99 -14.50 -5.47
CA MET A 120 7.34 -13.51 -6.48
C MET A 120 8.08 -12.32 -5.85
N PRO A 121 9.00 -11.68 -6.56
CA PRO A 121 9.69 -10.50 -6.06
C PRO A 121 8.71 -9.33 -5.93
N VAL A 122 8.75 -8.65 -4.78
CA VAL A 122 7.91 -7.49 -4.45
C VAL A 122 8.76 -6.23 -4.49
N HIS A 123 8.29 -5.21 -5.19
CA HIS A 123 9.03 -3.97 -5.43
C HIS A 123 8.24 -2.74 -4.98
N ALA A 124 8.96 -1.65 -4.67
CA ALA A 124 8.37 -0.38 -4.32
C ALA A 124 7.66 0.24 -5.53
N ILE A 125 6.38 0.62 -5.36
CA ILE A 125 5.58 1.25 -6.42
C ILE A 125 6.00 2.70 -6.70
N ALA A 126 6.61 3.37 -5.72
CA ALA A 126 7.05 4.76 -5.74
C ALA A 126 8.19 4.97 -4.73
N SER A 127 8.98 6.03 -4.91
CA SER A 127 10.07 6.40 -4.00
C SER A 127 9.53 6.98 -2.70
N GLY A 128 10.30 6.82 -1.62
CA GLY A 128 9.91 7.32 -0.32
C GLY A 128 10.85 6.87 0.80
N PHE A 129 10.40 7.09 2.03
CA PHE A 129 11.08 6.64 3.24
C PHE A 129 10.34 5.46 3.86
N ILE A 130 11.10 4.45 4.27
CA ILE A 130 10.55 3.31 5.00
C ILE A 130 10.13 3.80 6.38
N ASP A 131 8.86 3.63 6.74
CA ASP A 131 8.39 3.78 8.12
C ASP A 131 8.80 2.54 8.92
N TYR A 132 8.49 1.38 8.34
CA TYR A 132 8.94 0.08 8.82
C TYR A 132 9.06 -0.93 7.67
N ALA A 133 9.90 -1.93 7.92
CA ALA A 133 10.03 -3.17 7.18
C ALA A 133 10.31 -4.28 8.21
N GLU A 134 9.25 -4.86 8.77
CA GLU A 134 9.33 -5.83 9.88
C GLU A 134 8.07 -6.71 9.98
N THR A 135 8.01 -7.59 10.98
CA THR A 135 6.87 -8.49 11.21
C THR A 135 5.80 -7.87 12.12
N GLY A 136 4.53 -8.24 11.94
CA GLY A 136 3.46 -8.02 12.93
C GLY A 136 2.39 -6.98 12.58
N HIS A 137 2.57 -6.22 11.49
CA HIS A 137 1.66 -5.15 11.06
C HIS A 137 0.42 -5.62 10.28
N THR A 138 0.06 -6.90 10.43
CA THR A 138 -1.07 -7.52 9.72
C THR A 138 -1.90 -8.39 10.65
N LEU A 139 -3.21 -8.49 10.39
CA LEU A 139 -4.12 -9.37 11.13
C LEU A 139 -3.90 -10.85 10.79
N TRP A 140 -3.31 -11.16 9.63
CA TRP A 140 -3.09 -12.53 9.16
C TRP A 140 -1.77 -13.07 9.72
N THR A 141 -1.85 -13.66 10.90
CA THR A 141 -0.70 -14.18 11.67
C THR A 141 -0.86 -15.67 12.01
N GLY A 142 -1.71 -16.39 11.28
CA GLY A 142 -1.91 -17.83 11.49
C GLY A 142 -0.62 -18.64 11.25
N PRO A 143 -0.58 -19.92 11.67
CA PRO A 143 0.64 -20.73 11.64
C PRO A 143 1.32 -20.90 10.27
N ARG A 144 0.59 -20.65 9.17
CA ARG A 144 1.10 -20.72 7.79
C ARG A 144 1.16 -19.36 7.11
N ASP A 145 0.68 -18.32 7.78
CA ASP A 145 0.71 -16.97 7.25
C ASP A 145 2.09 -16.36 7.47
N THR A 146 2.48 -15.49 6.57
CA THR A 146 3.72 -14.73 6.67
C THR A 146 3.39 -13.32 7.10
N ALA A 147 4.02 -12.84 8.17
CA ALA A 147 3.63 -11.59 8.83
C ALA A 147 4.55 -10.40 8.52
N ASN A 148 5.54 -10.54 7.63
CA ASN A 148 6.38 -9.41 7.26
C ASN A 148 5.60 -8.40 6.42
N CYS A 149 5.79 -7.14 6.75
CA CYS A 149 5.14 -6.01 6.12
C CYS A 149 6.14 -4.88 5.88
N VAL A 150 5.81 -4.00 4.94
CA VAL A 150 6.55 -2.77 4.66
C VAL A 150 5.54 -1.62 4.57
N ARG A 151 5.84 -0.47 5.17
CA ARG A 151 5.13 0.78 4.91
C ARG A 151 6.12 1.84 4.47
N ILE A 152 5.76 2.54 3.39
CA ILE A 152 6.57 3.60 2.78
C ILE A 152 5.78 4.90 2.88
N GLU A 153 6.35 5.94 3.48
CA GLU A 153 5.92 7.33 3.30
C GLU A 153 6.46 7.83 1.96
N LEU A 154 5.59 8.29 1.08
CA LEU A 154 5.97 8.69 -0.28
C LEU A 154 6.70 10.04 -0.30
N ASP A 155 7.77 10.13 -1.10
CA ASP A 155 8.47 11.40 -1.38
C ASP A 155 7.48 12.43 -1.97
N GLU A 156 6.66 11.97 -2.92
CA GLU A 156 5.62 12.77 -3.57
C GLU A 156 4.26 12.08 -3.42
N PRO A 157 3.30 12.69 -2.71
CA PRO A 157 1.95 12.13 -2.58
C PRO A 157 1.24 12.02 -3.94
N ILE A 158 0.58 10.89 -4.19
CA ILE A 158 -0.15 10.64 -5.43
C ILE A 158 -1.57 11.20 -5.30
N ALA A 159 -1.94 12.14 -6.16
CA ALA A 159 -3.28 12.73 -6.15
C ALA A 159 -4.34 11.73 -6.63
N TYR A 160 -5.45 11.60 -5.90
CA TYR A 160 -6.57 10.75 -6.27
C TYR A 160 -7.90 11.31 -5.77
N ARG A 161 -8.79 11.69 -6.70
CA ARG A 161 -10.17 12.15 -6.42
C ARG A 161 -10.30 13.20 -5.30
N GLY A 162 -9.39 14.19 -5.30
CA GLY A 162 -9.38 15.27 -4.30
C GLY A 162 -8.68 14.92 -2.98
N ARG A 163 -8.16 13.70 -2.86
CA ARG A 163 -7.33 13.21 -1.75
C ARG A 163 -5.91 12.94 -2.22
N LYS A 164 -5.03 12.60 -1.29
CA LYS A 164 -3.64 12.23 -1.57
C LYS A 164 -3.31 10.88 -0.98
N ILE A 165 -2.75 9.98 -1.78
CA ILE A 165 -2.09 8.78 -1.27
C ILE A 165 -0.72 9.22 -0.76
N THR A 166 -0.50 9.07 0.53
CA THR A 166 0.73 9.51 1.20
C THR A 166 1.58 8.34 1.65
N HIS A 167 0.97 7.16 1.86
CA HIS A 167 1.69 5.95 2.23
C HIS A 167 1.26 4.77 1.37
N VAL A 168 2.19 3.84 1.18
CA VAL A 168 1.92 2.54 0.56
C VAL A 168 2.33 1.44 1.52
N TYR A 169 1.42 0.50 1.71
CA TYR A 169 1.55 -0.63 2.61
C TYR A 169 1.62 -1.93 1.81
N TYR A 170 2.58 -2.79 2.17
CA TYR A 170 2.82 -4.09 1.55
C TYR A 170 2.75 -5.14 2.66
N ALA A 171 1.89 -6.14 2.50
CA ALA A 171 1.72 -7.19 3.50
C ALA A 171 1.92 -8.58 2.93
N HIS A 172 2.05 -9.51 3.87
CA HIS A 172 2.19 -10.93 3.61
C HIS A 172 3.49 -11.28 2.90
N LEU A 173 4.58 -10.59 3.23
CA LEU A 173 5.89 -10.91 2.67
C LEU A 173 6.49 -12.13 3.40
N SER A 174 6.98 -13.10 2.64
CA SER A 174 7.71 -14.24 3.18
C SER A 174 9.16 -13.89 3.56
N LYS A 175 9.70 -12.85 2.93
CA LYS A 175 11.05 -12.35 3.16
C LYS A 175 11.13 -10.85 2.91
N LEU A 176 11.89 -10.15 3.74
CA LEU A 176 12.32 -8.78 3.54
C LEU A 176 13.75 -8.75 3.01
N VAL A 177 14.06 -7.80 2.12
CA VAL A 177 15.44 -7.54 1.68
C VAL A 177 16.25 -6.86 2.78
N HIS A 178 15.62 -5.95 3.52
CA HIS A 178 16.19 -5.24 4.64
C HIS A 178 15.14 -5.10 5.75
N VAL A 179 15.57 -5.14 7.01
CA VAL A 179 14.70 -4.99 8.17
C VAL A 179 14.92 -3.60 8.76
N GLN A 180 13.83 -2.88 8.98
CA GLN A 180 13.82 -1.62 9.69
C GLN A 180 12.62 -1.60 10.64
N PRO A 181 12.83 -1.52 11.96
CA PRO A 181 11.74 -1.39 12.90
C PRO A 181 11.01 -0.06 12.78
N GLU A 182 9.73 -0.05 13.16
CA GLU A 182 8.97 1.19 13.24
C GLU A 182 9.63 2.19 14.20
N GLY A 183 9.71 3.46 13.78
CA GLY A 183 10.32 4.53 14.58
C GLY A 183 11.85 4.57 14.55
N GLN A 184 12.53 3.68 13.79
CA GLN A 184 13.97 3.77 13.61
C GLN A 184 14.37 5.11 12.95
N SER A 185 15.44 5.73 13.47
CA SER A 185 16.04 6.95 12.93
C SER A 185 17.57 6.78 12.79
N PRO A 186 18.18 7.21 11.67
CA PRO A 186 17.52 7.74 10.47
C PRO A 186 16.72 6.68 9.71
N ARG A 187 15.64 7.11 9.03
CA ARG A 187 14.84 6.25 8.15
C ARG A 187 15.61 5.94 6.87
N THR A 188 15.46 4.72 6.37
CA THR A 188 16.05 4.28 5.10
C THR A 188 15.21 4.79 3.95
N ARG A 189 15.87 5.39 2.96
CA ARG A 189 15.19 5.82 1.72
C ARG A 189 15.20 4.69 0.69
N VAL A 190 14.08 4.50 0.02
CA VAL A 190 13.89 3.53 -1.07
C VAL A 190 13.50 4.26 -2.35
N GLU A 191 14.01 3.80 -3.49
CA GLU A 191 13.62 4.30 -4.79
C GLU A 191 12.47 3.48 -5.40
N ALA A 192 11.68 4.14 -6.23
CA ALA A 192 10.66 3.48 -7.03
C ALA A 192 11.28 2.33 -7.86
N GLY A 193 10.62 1.18 -7.81
CA GLY A 193 11.05 -0.05 -8.44
C GLY A 193 12.03 -0.89 -7.62
N ASP A 194 12.58 -0.41 -6.50
CA ASP A 194 13.52 -1.20 -5.70
C ASP A 194 12.86 -2.45 -5.11
N LEU A 195 13.64 -3.52 -5.00
CA LEU A 195 13.21 -4.78 -4.40
C LEU A 195 13.01 -4.63 -2.89
N LEU A 196 11.78 -4.87 -2.42
CA LEU A 196 11.42 -4.85 -1.01
C LEU A 196 11.52 -6.23 -0.35
N GLY A 197 11.19 -7.27 -1.11
CA GLY A 197 11.10 -8.62 -0.57
C GLY A 197 10.52 -9.65 -1.53
N VAL A 198 9.92 -10.68 -0.94
CA VAL A 198 9.28 -11.78 -1.66
C VAL A 198 7.87 -11.95 -1.14
N SER A 199 6.89 -12.09 -2.03
CA SER A 199 5.50 -12.39 -1.67
C SER A 199 5.43 -13.66 -0.83
N GLY A 200 4.42 -13.73 0.01
CA GLY A 200 4.25 -14.80 0.98
C GLY A 200 2.84 -15.34 0.95
N VAL A 201 2.39 -15.83 2.10
CA VAL A 201 1.12 -16.53 2.25
C VAL A 201 0.28 -15.78 3.28
N ALA A 202 -0.98 -15.57 2.95
CA ALA A 202 -2.00 -15.26 3.94
C ALA A 202 -3.31 -15.94 3.55
N ASN A 203 -4.08 -16.36 4.56
CA ASN A 203 -5.35 -17.04 4.37
C ASN A 203 -5.24 -18.22 3.37
N GLY A 204 -4.14 -18.98 3.47
CA GLY A 204 -3.86 -20.15 2.63
C GLY A 204 -3.47 -19.86 1.17
N SER A 205 -3.30 -18.60 0.77
CA SER A 205 -3.02 -18.22 -0.61
C SER A 205 -1.74 -17.40 -0.76
N TRP A 206 -0.98 -17.67 -1.81
CA TRP A 206 0.23 -16.90 -2.14
C TRP A 206 -0.12 -15.60 -2.86
N HIS A 207 0.12 -14.48 -2.20
CA HIS A 207 -0.12 -13.15 -2.75
C HIS A 207 0.71 -12.07 -2.06
N LEU A 208 0.76 -10.91 -2.70
CA LEU A 208 1.04 -9.63 -2.08
C LEU A 208 -0.29 -8.96 -1.79
N HIS A 209 -0.46 -8.40 -0.59
CA HIS A 209 -1.53 -7.44 -0.32
C HIS A 209 -0.95 -6.03 -0.33
N LEU A 210 -1.56 -5.15 -1.13
CA LEU A 210 -1.11 -3.79 -1.41
C LEU A 210 -2.17 -2.78 -0.94
N GLY A 211 -1.86 -1.99 0.08
CA GLY A 211 -2.74 -0.96 0.63
C GLY A 211 -2.24 0.44 0.29
N PHE A 212 -3.15 1.34 -0.07
CA PHE A 212 -2.85 2.76 -0.34
C PHE A 212 -3.51 3.61 0.73
N LEU A 213 -2.72 4.30 1.56
CA LEU A 213 -3.21 5.08 2.70
C LEU A 213 -3.19 6.57 2.37
N LEU A 214 -4.15 7.29 2.94
CA LEU A 214 -4.57 8.60 2.45
C LEU A 214 -4.30 9.69 3.49
N ASP A 215 -3.91 10.86 2.98
CA ASP A 215 -3.91 12.14 3.69
C ASP A 215 -3.10 12.15 5.00
N GLY A 216 -2.00 11.40 5.05
CA GLY A 216 -1.12 11.30 6.22
C GLY A 216 -1.54 10.22 7.21
N GLU A 217 -2.67 9.54 6.99
CA GLU A 217 -3.12 8.45 7.84
C GLU A 217 -2.27 7.20 7.59
N VAL A 218 -1.93 6.52 8.69
CA VAL A 218 -1.10 5.30 8.69
C VAL A 218 -1.85 4.08 9.22
N GLU A 219 -3.05 4.30 9.74
CA GLU A 219 -3.97 3.30 10.27
C GLU A 219 -5.04 2.95 9.24
N GLN A 220 -5.51 1.70 9.21
CA GLN A 220 -6.49 1.20 8.24
C GLN A 220 -7.92 1.20 8.80
N TYR A 221 -8.42 2.36 9.21
CA TYR A 221 -9.83 2.54 9.55
C TYR A 221 -10.64 3.03 8.35
N ARG A 222 -11.97 2.88 8.41
CA ARG A 222 -12.83 3.19 7.28
C ARG A 222 -12.63 4.64 6.83
N GLY A 223 -12.23 4.81 5.57
CA GLY A 223 -12.01 6.11 4.96
C GLY A 223 -10.56 6.61 4.95
N THR A 224 -9.59 5.84 5.46
CA THR A 224 -8.16 6.21 5.38
C THR A 224 -7.38 5.49 4.30
N PHE A 225 -8.01 4.55 3.60
CA PHE A 225 -7.38 3.76 2.57
C PHE A 225 -8.26 3.72 1.32
N LEU A 226 -7.65 3.34 0.20
CA LEU A 226 -8.35 3.02 -1.04
C LEU A 226 -8.80 1.56 -1.05
N TYR A 227 -10.01 1.33 -1.53
CA TYR A 227 -10.49 -0.04 -1.80
C TYR A 227 -9.81 -0.64 -3.03
N GLU A 228 -9.94 -1.96 -3.17
CA GLU A 228 -9.40 -2.76 -4.28
C GLU A 228 -9.61 -2.14 -5.67
N ASP A 229 -10.83 -1.66 -5.96
CA ASP A 229 -11.19 -1.09 -7.25
C ASP A 229 -10.54 0.29 -7.48
N GLU A 230 -10.40 1.07 -6.43
CA GLU A 230 -9.73 2.37 -6.47
C GLU A 230 -8.22 2.23 -6.65
N ILE A 231 -7.59 1.22 -6.02
CA ILE A 231 -6.17 0.93 -6.26
C ILE A 231 -5.95 0.48 -7.70
N ARG A 232 -6.85 -0.34 -8.25
CA ARG A 232 -6.80 -0.72 -9.68
C ARG A 232 -6.89 0.49 -10.61
N ASP A 233 -7.76 1.46 -10.30
CA ASP A 233 -7.85 2.72 -11.05
C ASP A 233 -6.50 3.45 -11.04
N VAL A 234 -5.88 3.61 -9.86
CA VAL A 234 -4.58 4.28 -9.70
C VAL A 234 -3.45 3.54 -10.44
N MET A 235 -3.47 2.21 -10.43
CA MET A 235 -2.45 1.39 -11.09
C MET A 235 -2.59 1.33 -12.62
N GLY A 236 -3.57 2.01 -13.22
CA GLY A 236 -3.76 2.06 -14.68
C GLY A 236 -5.05 1.40 -15.17
N GLY A 237 -6.05 1.24 -14.30
CA GLY A 237 -7.36 0.71 -14.66
C GLY A 237 -7.40 -0.80 -14.87
N TYR A 238 -6.58 -1.55 -14.12
CA TYR A 238 -6.59 -3.01 -14.20
C TYR A 238 -7.96 -3.60 -13.77
N ARG A 239 -8.27 -4.78 -14.28
CA ARG A 239 -9.43 -5.59 -13.89
C ARG A 239 -8.94 -6.80 -13.10
N ASN A 240 -9.83 -7.33 -12.26
CA ASN A 240 -9.60 -8.61 -11.61
C ASN A 240 -9.27 -9.69 -12.66
N GLY A 241 -8.23 -10.49 -12.40
CA GLY A 241 -7.67 -11.49 -13.30
C GLY A 241 -6.66 -10.95 -14.32
N ASN A 242 -6.46 -9.63 -14.42
CA ASN A 242 -5.38 -9.11 -15.27
C ASN A 242 -4.02 -9.50 -14.72
N ARG A 243 -3.07 -9.77 -15.63
CA ARG A 243 -1.69 -10.05 -15.28
C ARG A 243 -0.86 -8.77 -15.44
N LEU A 244 -0.07 -8.45 -14.42
CA LEU A 244 0.93 -7.40 -14.49
C LEU A 244 2.03 -7.77 -15.51
N PRO A 245 2.66 -6.79 -16.18
CA PRO A 245 3.81 -7.03 -17.04
C PRO A 245 4.90 -7.84 -16.30
N LYS A 246 5.61 -8.72 -17.01
CA LYS A 246 6.64 -9.59 -16.41
C LYS A 246 7.96 -8.88 -16.15
N GLU A 247 8.17 -7.76 -16.83
CA GLU A 247 9.35 -6.91 -16.74
C GLU A 247 8.87 -5.55 -16.23
#